data_AF-A0AAU0KFR2-F1
#
_entry.id   AF-A0AAU0KFR2-F1
#
_cell.length_a   1.000
_cell.length_b   1.000
_cell.length_c   1.000
_cell.angle_alpha   90.00
_cell.angle_beta   90.00
_cell.angle_gamma   90.00
#
_symmetry.space_group_name_H-M   'P 1'
#
loop_
_entity.id
_entity.type
_entity.pdbx_description
1 polymer ?
#
loop_
_entity_poly.entity_id
_entity_poly.type
_entity_poly.pdbx_seq_one_letter_code
_entity_poly.pdbx_strand_id
1 'polypeptide(L)'
;MQSATGGEVGGGTSTDTSVLEAEIRNTVVQGSNVQQDVHDLTIRALRKQHRDHESLRHVISAVLKGAREGAEQKLQQTPVQAQMVLKSTRDAVAGLDAALAQLAEASKLALEEAAGRAQKFSNEELMRVRKDLESVESLFLEILQSSASTAHKAVSETLHDLALHAKRNGTAVGAQLKDTLKAFNQQITSVGHQQLEAGIELTHAITNLMREVAADALKSIAERVNPDNKPNRD
;
A
#
# COMPACT_ATOMS: atom_id res chain seq x y z
N MET A 1 -35.60 -34.25 9.22
CA MET A 1 -35.51 -33.18 8.19
C MET A 1 -34.84 -31.98 8.83
N GLN A 2 -34.02 -31.29 8.04
CA GLN A 2 -33.32 -30.02 8.29
C GLN A 2 -31.94 -30.10 8.98
N SER A 3 -30.91 -30.17 8.13
CA SER A 3 -29.55 -29.73 8.42
C SER A 3 -29.44 -28.25 8.07
N ALA A 4 -28.93 -27.44 9.00
CA ALA A 4 -28.63 -26.03 8.81
C ALA A 4 -27.24 -25.86 8.21
N THR A 5 -27.17 -25.14 7.09
CA THR A 5 -25.95 -24.67 6.43
C THR A 5 -25.32 -23.53 7.23
N GLY A 6 -24.12 -23.78 7.79
CA GLY A 6 -23.24 -22.74 8.33
C GLY A 6 -22.49 -22.06 7.19
N GLY A 7 -22.62 -20.74 7.11
CA GLY A 7 -22.15 -19.90 6.02
C GLY A 7 -20.63 -19.67 5.97
N GLU A 8 -20.13 -19.63 4.75
CA GLU A 8 -18.81 -19.13 4.34
C GLU A 8 -18.71 -17.61 4.59
N VAL A 9 -17.76 -17.18 5.43
CA VAL A 9 -17.33 -15.76 5.51
C VAL A 9 -15.79 -15.62 5.35
N GLY A 10 -15.07 -16.71 5.08
CA GLY A 10 -13.60 -16.72 4.97
C GLY A 10 -13.00 -16.62 3.56
N GLY A 11 -13.81 -16.59 2.49
CA GLY A 11 -13.34 -16.81 1.11
C GLY A 11 -12.76 -15.58 0.39
N GLY A 12 -13.23 -14.36 0.68
CA GLY A 12 -12.96 -13.19 -0.18
C GLY A 12 -11.54 -12.62 -0.10
N THR A 13 -10.98 -12.50 1.10
CA THR A 13 -9.68 -11.82 1.32
C THR A 13 -8.49 -12.64 0.81
N SER A 14 -8.55 -13.96 0.94
CA SER A 14 -7.53 -14.89 0.43
C SER A 14 -7.48 -14.89 -1.10
N THR A 15 -8.63 -14.89 -1.77
CA THR A 15 -8.70 -14.83 -3.24
C THR A 15 -8.15 -13.52 -3.77
N ASP A 16 -8.54 -12.37 -3.20
CA ASP A 16 -8.05 -11.05 -3.65
C ASP A 16 -6.53 -10.90 -3.51
N THR A 17 -5.97 -11.41 -2.41
CA THR A 17 -4.53 -11.35 -2.13
C THR A 17 -3.75 -12.26 -3.09
N SER A 18 -4.30 -13.43 -3.44
CA SER A 18 -3.70 -14.33 -4.43
C SER A 18 -3.72 -13.75 -5.86
N VAL A 19 -4.76 -12.99 -6.22
CA VAL A 19 -4.84 -12.27 -7.49
C VAL A 19 -3.77 -11.17 -7.54
N LEU A 20 -3.66 -10.37 -6.48
CA LEU A 20 -2.62 -9.34 -6.37
C LEU A 20 -1.22 -9.94 -6.54
N GLU A 21 -0.91 -11.02 -5.81
CA GLU A 21 0.38 -11.72 -5.92
C GLU A 21 0.70 -12.11 -7.37
N ALA A 22 -0.30 -12.66 -8.09
CA ALA A 22 -0.14 -13.06 -9.48
C ALA A 22 0.07 -11.87 -10.43
N GLU A 23 -0.68 -10.78 -10.25
CA GLU A 23 -0.51 -9.55 -11.04
C GLU A 23 0.90 -8.97 -10.84
N ILE A 24 1.36 -8.87 -9.59
CA ILE A 24 2.70 -8.35 -9.27
C ILE A 24 3.80 -9.23 -9.86
N ARG A 25 3.67 -10.55 -9.73
CA ARG A 25 4.60 -11.50 -10.36
C ARG A 25 4.69 -11.27 -11.87
N ASN A 26 3.56 -11.09 -12.54
CA ASN A 26 3.53 -10.84 -13.98
C ASN A 26 4.18 -9.50 -14.34
N THR A 27 3.92 -8.44 -13.58
CA THR A 27 4.57 -7.13 -13.76
C THR A 27 6.10 -7.24 -13.67
N VAL A 28 6.62 -7.96 -12.67
CA VAL A 28 8.08 -8.15 -12.52
C VAL A 28 8.65 -8.99 -13.66
N VAL A 29 7.94 -10.03 -14.13
CA VAL A 29 8.37 -10.85 -15.27
C VAL A 29 8.42 -10.04 -16.58
N GLN A 30 7.48 -9.10 -16.77
CA GLN A 30 7.46 -8.20 -17.92
C GLN A 30 8.56 -7.14 -17.85
N GLY A 31 8.85 -6.62 -16.64
CA GLY A 31 10.00 -5.77 -16.34
C GLY A 31 9.88 -4.31 -16.78
N SER A 32 8.76 -3.92 -17.41
CA SER A 32 8.49 -2.53 -17.82
C SER A 32 7.62 -1.83 -16.78
N ASN A 33 7.93 -0.56 -16.46
CA ASN A 33 7.18 0.29 -15.52
C ASN A 33 6.89 -0.33 -14.13
N VAL A 34 7.72 -1.28 -13.69
CA VAL A 34 7.47 -2.12 -12.51
C VAL A 34 7.13 -1.31 -11.26
N GLN A 35 7.88 -0.23 -11.00
CA GLN A 35 7.62 0.61 -9.83
C GLN A 35 6.21 1.20 -9.83
N GLN A 36 5.78 1.78 -10.95
CA GLN A 36 4.47 2.42 -11.07
C GLN A 36 3.34 1.38 -11.06
N ASP A 37 3.52 0.27 -11.76
CA ASP A 37 2.51 -0.77 -11.84
C ASP A 37 2.29 -1.44 -10.47
N VAL A 38 3.37 -1.74 -9.75
CA VAL A 38 3.32 -2.29 -8.39
C VAL A 38 2.69 -1.30 -7.42
N HIS A 39 3.02 -0.01 -7.53
CA HIS A 39 2.37 1.05 -6.77
C HIS A 39 0.85 1.03 -6.97
N ASP A 40 0.38 1.08 -8.21
CA ASP A 40 -1.04 1.17 -8.53
C ASP A 40 -1.80 -0.10 -8.15
N LEU A 41 -1.20 -1.27 -8.37
CA LEU A 41 -1.71 -2.56 -7.90
C LEU A 41 -1.90 -2.58 -6.38
N THR A 42 -0.91 -2.10 -5.63
CA THR A 42 -0.95 -2.04 -4.17
C THR A 42 -2.05 -1.10 -3.69
N ILE A 43 -2.16 0.11 -4.26
CA ILE A 43 -3.23 1.05 -3.93
C ILE A 43 -4.61 0.45 -4.22
N ARG A 44 -4.78 -0.24 -5.36
CA ARG A 44 -6.05 -0.94 -5.67
C ARG A 44 -6.39 -2.01 -4.64
N ALA A 45 -5.41 -2.79 -4.18
CA ALA A 45 -5.63 -3.82 -3.17
C ALA A 45 -6.00 -3.22 -1.80
N LEU A 46 -5.28 -2.20 -1.36
CA LEU A 46 -5.55 -1.49 -0.10
C LEU A 46 -6.94 -0.84 -0.06
N ARG A 47 -7.51 -0.50 -1.21
CA ARG A 47 -8.88 0.02 -1.31
C ARG A 47 -9.97 -1.04 -1.16
N LYS A 48 -9.67 -2.30 -1.49
CA LYS A 48 -10.64 -3.42 -1.48
C LYS A 48 -10.69 -4.14 -0.14
N GLN A 49 -9.57 -4.17 0.58
CA GLN A 49 -9.46 -4.89 1.86
C GLN A 49 -10.06 -4.09 3.02
N HIS A 50 -10.38 -4.80 4.11
CA HIS A 50 -10.73 -4.17 5.38
C HIS A 50 -9.49 -3.42 5.89
N ARG A 51 -9.65 -2.21 6.42
CA ARG A 51 -8.50 -1.37 6.81
C ARG A 51 -8.04 -1.70 8.21
N ASP A 52 -7.73 -2.97 8.43
CA ASP A 52 -7.11 -3.45 9.66
C ASP A 52 -5.65 -3.87 9.39
N HIS A 53 -4.93 -4.02 10.49
CA HIS A 53 -3.52 -4.38 10.49
C HIS A 53 -3.24 -5.72 9.79
N GLU A 54 -4.16 -6.69 9.87
CA GLU A 54 -4.01 -8.00 9.21
C GLU A 54 -4.12 -7.90 7.69
N SER A 55 -5.11 -7.15 7.21
CA SER A 55 -5.31 -6.91 5.79
C SER A 55 -4.11 -6.19 5.15
N LEU A 56 -3.53 -5.22 5.86
CA LEU A 56 -2.30 -4.56 5.43
C LEU A 56 -1.14 -5.56 5.31
N ARG A 57 -0.96 -6.44 6.29
CA ARG A 57 0.05 -7.51 6.26
C ARG A 57 -0.14 -8.42 5.06
N HIS A 58 -1.37 -8.83 4.77
CA HIS A 58 -1.68 -9.68 3.62
C HIS A 58 -1.30 -9.01 2.30
N VAL A 59 -1.63 -7.73 2.11
CA VAL A 59 -1.28 -6.97 0.90
C VAL A 59 0.24 -6.85 0.74
N ILE A 60 0.95 -6.42 1.78
CA ILE A 60 2.42 -6.28 1.74
C ILE A 60 3.08 -7.64 1.43
N SER A 61 2.58 -8.71 2.07
CA SER A 61 3.07 -10.07 1.85
C SER A 61 2.86 -10.54 0.41
N ALA A 62 1.68 -10.32 -0.17
CA ALA A 62 1.40 -10.70 -1.56
C ALA A 62 2.27 -9.93 -2.56
N VAL A 63 2.47 -8.63 -2.34
CA VAL A 63 3.31 -7.83 -3.24
C VAL A 63 4.77 -8.32 -3.20
N LEU A 64 5.35 -8.49 -2.01
CA LEU A 64 6.73 -8.94 -1.89
C LEU A 64 6.91 -10.39 -2.35
N LYS A 65 5.94 -11.27 -2.08
CA LYS A 65 5.93 -12.64 -2.57
C LYS A 65 5.85 -12.69 -4.10
N GLY A 66 4.92 -11.95 -4.71
CA GLY A 66 4.78 -11.87 -6.16
C GLY A 66 6.04 -11.31 -6.81
N ALA A 67 6.64 -10.26 -6.23
CA ALA A 67 7.87 -9.67 -6.75
C ALA A 67 9.06 -10.62 -6.68
N ARG A 68 9.21 -11.34 -5.56
CA ARG A 68 10.23 -12.38 -5.39
C ARG A 68 10.07 -13.49 -6.41
N GLU A 69 8.87 -14.08 -6.51
CA GLU A 69 8.60 -15.20 -7.40
C GLU A 69 8.73 -14.81 -8.88
N GLY A 70 8.28 -13.61 -9.25
CA GLY A 70 8.47 -13.09 -10.61
C GLY A 70 9.93 -12.90 -10.97
N ALA A 71 10.74 -12.39 -10.03
CA ALA A 71 12.18 -12.25 -10.23
C ALA A 71 12.88 -13.60 -10.37
N GLU A 72 12.56 -14.57 -9.50
CA GLU A 72 13.11 -15.92 -9.55
C GLU A 72 12.74 -16.63 -10.85
N GLN A 73 11.48 -16.54 -11.26
CA GLN A 73 11.01 -17.08 -12.53
C GLN A 73 11.76 -16.48 -13.72
N LYS A 74 11.90 -15.15 -13.77
CA LYS A 74 12.57 -14.46 -14.88
C LYS A 74 14.07 -14.76 -14.94
N LEU A 75 14.73 -14.90 -13.79
CA LEU A 75 16.13 -15.32 -13.72
C LEU A 75 16.35 -16.73 -14.24
N GLN A 76 15.45 -17.66 -13.95
CA GLN A 76 15.51 -19.03 -14.50
C GLN A 76 15.34 -19.04 -16.03
N GLN A 77 14.43 -18.21 -16.56
CA GLN A 77 14.17 -18.11 -17.99
C GLN A 77 15.28 -17.39 -18.76
N THR A 78 15.86 -16.34 -18.16
CA THR A 78 16.79 -15.43 -18.83
C THR A 78 17.98 -15.04 -17.95
N PRO A 79 18.92 -15.97 -17.62
CA PRO A 79 20.04 -15.70 -16.72
C PRO A 79 20.94 -14.54 -17.17
N VAL A 80 21.08 -14.35 -18.49
CA VAL A 80 21.90 -13.29 -19.09
C VAL A 80 21.38 -11.89 -18.76
N GLN A 81 20.09 -11.75 -18.41
CA GLN A 81 19.44 -10.48 -18.09
C GLN A 81 19.33 -10.23 -16.57
N ALA A 82 20.13 -10.92 -15.75
CA ALA A 82 20.01 -10.88 -14.30
C ALA A 82 19.97 -9.45 -13.72
N GLN A 83 20.82 -8.55 -14.22
CA GLN A 83 20.85 -7.17 -13.74
C GLN A 83 19.52 -6.42 -13.96
N MET A 84 18.87 -6.63 -15.11
CA MET A 84 17.55 -6.05 -15.37
C MET A 84 16.49 -6.64 -14.44
N VAL A 85 16.53 -7.95 -14.20
CA VAL A 85 15.58 -8.61 -13.29
C VAL A 85 15.75 -8.08 -11.85
N LEU A 86 16.98 -7.97 -11.37
CA LEU A 86 17.25 -7.43 -10.04
C LEU A 86 16.88 -5.94 -9.95
N LYS A 87 16.97 -5.18 -11.04
CA LYS A 87 16.42 -3.82 -11.10
C LYS A 87 14.90 -3.85 -10.94
N SER A 88 14.18 -4.70 -11.67
CA SER A 88 12.74 -4.87 -11.52
C SER A 88 12.34 -5.26 -10.09
N THR A 89 13.14 -6.08 -9.40
CA THR A 89 12.91 -6.36 -7.97
C THR A 89 13.02 -5.11 -7.10
N ARG A 90 14.04 -4.26 -7.31
CA ARG A 90 14.20 -2.99 -6.58
C ARG A 90 13.04 -2.03 -6.87
N ASP A 91 12.67 -1.92 -8.14
CA ASP A 91 11.56 -1.08 -8.61
C ASP A 91 10.24 -1.53 -7.96
N ALA A 92 9.99 -2.83 -7.83
CA ALA A 92 8.79 -3.36 -7.16
C ALA A 92 8.74 -2.99 -5.68
N VAL A 93 9.85 -3.14 -4.94
CA VAL A 93 9.94 -2.73 -3.53
C VAL A 93 9.74 -1.22 -3.37
N ALA A 94 10.31 -0.41 -4.27
CA ALA A 94 10.10 1.03 -4.29
C ALA A 94 8.64 1.41 -4.58
N GLY A 95 7.96 0.68 -5.46
CA GLY A 95 6.54 0.89 -5.76
C GLY A 95 5.64 0.60 -4.56
N LEU A 96 5.95 -0.47 -3.82
CA LEU A 96 5.27 -0.80 -2.56
C LEU A 96 5.51 0.27 -1.49
N ASP A 97 6.76 0.70 -1.28
CA ASP A 97 7.10 1.76 -0.32
C ASP A 97 6.35 3.07 -0.64
N ALA A 98 6.32 3.47 -1.92
CA ALA A 98 5.58 4.64 -2.38
C ALA A 98 4.06 4.51 -2.13
N ALA A 99 3.47 3.34 -2.36
CA ALA A 99 2.04 3.13 -2.14
C ALA A 99 1.67 3.20 -0.65
N LEU A 100 2.54 2.69 0.23
CA LEU A 100 2.36 2.79 1.68
C LEU A 100 2.56 4.23 2.16
N ALA A 101 3.50 4.98 1.57
CA ALA A 101 3.64 6.40 1.83
C ALA A 101 2.35 7.16 1.45
N GLN A 102 1.80 6.91 0.26
CA GLN A 102 0.55 7.52 -0.17
C GLN A 102 -0.64 7.15 0.74
N LEU A 103 -0.66 5.95 1.33
CA LEU A 103 -1.64 5.58 2.36
C LEU A 103 -1.52 6.46 3.61
N ALA A 104 -0.30 6.68 4.10
CA ALA A 104 -0.06 7.57 5.23
C ALA A 104 -0.48 9.02 4.91
N GLU A 105 -0.11 9.51 3.72
CA GLU A 105 -0.52 10.84 3.25
C GLU A 105 -2.03 11.01 3.16
N ALA A 106 -2.73 10.05 2.54
CA ALA A 106 -4.18 10.08 2.48
C ALA A 106 -4.81 10.05 3.89
N SER A 107 -4.18 9.36 4.85
CA SER A 107 -4.65 9.34 6.24
C SER A 107 -4.52 10.71 6.91
N LYS A 108 -3.41 11.41 6.67
CA LYS A 108 -3.20 12.80 7.12
C LYS A 108 -4.22 13.75 6.52
N LEU A 109 -4.35 13.74 5.19
CA LEU A 109 -5.23 14.67 4.47
C LEU A 109 -6.70 14.46 4.85
N ALA A 110 -7.16 13.22 5.01
CA ALA A 110 -8.52 12.93 5.46
C ALA A 110 -8.78 13.44 6.88
N LEU A 111 -7.79 13.36 7.77
CA LEU A 111 -7.87 13.93 9.11
C LEU A 111 -7.98 15.46 9.06
N GLU A 112 -7.11 16.12 8.27
CA GLU A 112 -7.07 17.57 8.12
C GLU A 112 -8.36 18.11 7.48
N GLU A 113 -8.89 17.44 6.45
CA GLU A 113 -10.14 17.81 5.81
C GLU A 113 -11.33 17.69 6.76
N ALA A 114 -11.42 16.58 7.49
CA ALA A 114 -12.49 16.37 8.45
C ALA A 114 -12.42 17.40 9.60
N ALA A 115 -11.24 17.70 10.11
CA ALA A 115 -11.03 18.77 11.09
C ALA A 115 -11.47 20.14 10.54
N GLY A 116 -11.13 20.45 9.29
CA GLY A 116 -11.54 21.69 8.61
C GLY A 116 -13.05 21.77 8.37
N ARG A 117 -13.73 20.64 8.16
CA ARG A 117 -15.19 20.53 8.04
C ARG A 117 -15.93 20.47 9.39
N ALA A 118 -15.21 20.67 10.50
CA ALA A 118 -15.71 20.52 11.87
C ALA A 118 -16.35 19.14 12.16
N GLN A 119 -15.98 18.11 11.38
CA GLN A 119 -16.36 16.74 11.66
C GLN A 119 -15.59 16.27 12.90
N LYS A 120 -16.28 15.51 13.75
CA LYS A 120 -15.74 15.08 15.04
C LYS A 120 -15.59 13.57 15.05
N PHE A 121 -14.38 13.12 15.32
CA PHE A 121 -14.02 11.72 15.54
C PHE A 121 -13.93 11.43 17.04
N SER A 122 -14.21 10.20 17.45
CA SER A 122 -13.92 9.80 18.82
C SER A 122 -12.41 9.75 19.06
N ASN A 123 -11.99 9.97 20.30
CA ASN A 123 -10.59 9.86 20.68
C ASN A 123 -10.07 8.42 20.48
N GLU A 124 -10.93 7.44 20.74
CA GLU A 124 -10.67 6.01 20.55
C GLU A 124 -10.34 5.69 19.08
N GLU A 125 -11.08 6.25 18.12
CA GLU A 125 -10.81 6.08 16.69
C GLU A 125 -9.50 6.72 16.26
N LEU A 126 -9.23 7.96 16.72
CA LEU A 126 -7.98 8.66 16.42
C LEU A 126 -6.76 7.89 16.96
N MET A 127 -6.85 7.38 18.19
CA MET A 127 -5.81 6.55 18.78
C MET A 127 -5.62 5.22 18.06
N ARG A 128 -6.70 4.58 17.60
CA ARG A 128 -6.65 3.33 16.83
C ARG A 128 -5.91 3.54 15.51
N VAL A 129 -6.35 4.50 14.69
CA VAL A 129 -5.72 4.76 13.38
C VAL A 129 -4.27 5.20 13.55
N ARG A 130 -3.95 6.02 14.56
CA ARG A 130 -2.56 6.37 14.90
C ARG A 130 -1.71 5.13 15.18
N LYS A 131 -2.21 4.20 15.99
CA LYS A 131 -1.50 2.94 16.32
C LYS A 131 -1.29 2.08 15.08
N ASP A 132 -2.29 2.01 14.20
CA ASP A 132 -2.18 1.26 12.94
C ASP A 132 -1.10 1.89 12.05
N LEU A 133 -1.07 3.22 11.92
CA LEU A 133 -0.05 3.96 11.18
C LEU A 133 1.36 3.75 11.74
N GLU A 134 1.53 3.75 13.06
CA GLU A 134 2.83 3.48 13.72
C GLU A 134 3.40 2.10 13.36
N SER A 135 2.54 1.15 12.98
CA SER A 135 2.94 -0.22 12.64
C SER A 135 3.31 -0.44 11.18
N VAL A 136 3.02 0.51 10.28
CA VAL A 136 3.13 0.29 8.83
C VAL A 136 4.57 0.07 8.38
N GLU A 137 5.50 0.93 8.81
CA GLU A 137 6.91 0.81 8.41
C GLU A 137 7.56 -0.44 9.00
N SER A 138 7.29 -0.76 10.28
CA SER A 138 7.84 -1.96 10.90
C SER A 138 7.34 -3.23 10.21
N LEU A 139 6.06 -3.28 9.86
CA LEU A 139 5.46 -4.39 9.13
C LEU A 139 6.07 -4.55 7.73
N PHE A 140 6.24 -3.44 7.00
CA PHE A 140 6.92 -3.45 5.70
C PHE A 140 8.34 -4.02 5.79
N LEU A 141 9.14 -3.54 6.74
CA LEU A 141 10.52 -3.99 6.91
C LEU A 141 10.60 -5.45 7.37
N GLU A 142 9.70 -5.89 8.25
CA GLU A 142 9.61 -7.28 8.70
C GLU A 142 9.35 -8.23 7.53
N ILE A 143 8.34 -7.92 6.71
CA ILE A 143 7.96 -8.78 5.58
C ILE A 143 9.02 -8.72 4.47
N LEU A 144 9.65 -7.56 4.25
CA LEU A 144 10.77 -7.44 3.31
C LEU A 144 11.94 -8.33 3.74
N GLN A 145 12.29 -8.32 5.02
CA GLN A 145 13.33 -9.18 5.59
C GLN A 145 12.96 -10.67 5.48
N SER A 146 11.71 -11.04 5.79
CA SER A 146 11.22 -12.42 5.65
C SER A 146 11.24 -12.90 4.20
N SER A 147 10.86 -12.02 3.27
CA SER A 147 10.91 -12.28 1.82
C SER A 147 12.34 -12.46 1.33
N ALA A 148 13.29 -11.68 1.85
CA ALA A 148 14.72 -11.85 1.56
C ALA A 148 15.23 -13.22 2.03
N SER A 149 14.84 -13.66 3.23
CA SER A 149 15.28 -14.95 3.80
C SER A 149 14.71 -16.18 3.10
N THR A 150 13.57 -16.04 2.41
CA THR A 150 12.92 -17.12 1.66
C THR A 150 13.24 -17.12 0.16
N ALA A 151 13.94 -16.09 -0.33
CA ALA A 151 14.30 -15.95 -1.73
C ALA A 151 15.54 -16.77 -2.14
N HIS A 152 15.67 -17.01 -3.43
CA HIS A 152 16.86 -17.64 -4.01
C HIS A 152 18.00 -16.62 -4.22
N LYS A 153 19.22 -17.04 -3.86
CA LYS A 153 20.53 -16.37 -4.06
C LYS A 153 20.46 -14.87 -4.43
N ALA A 154 20.55 -14.52 -5.71
CA ALA A 154 20.69 -13.12 -6.14
C ALA A 154 19.49 -12.22 -5.77
N VAL A 155 18.28 -12.81 -5.70
CA VAL A 155 17.07 -12.11 -5.25
C VAL A 155 17.12 -11.90 -3.74
N SER A 156 17.56 -12.92 -2.98
CA SER A 156 17.79 -12.82 -1.53
C SER A 156 18.79 -11.72 -1.18
N GLU A 157 19.96 -11.71 -1.84
CA GLU A 157 21.00 -10.69 -1.65
C GLU A 157 20.43 -9.28 -1.93
N THR A 158 19.71 -9.11 -3.05
CA THR A 158 19.12 -7.82 -3.42
C THR A 158 18.06 -7.36 -2.40
N LEU A 159 17.20 -8.24 -1.91
CA LEU A 159 16.17 -7.90 -0.92
C LEU A 159 16.79 -7.60 0.46
N HIS A 160 17.84 -8.31 0.87
CA HIS A 160 18.58 -7.99 2.10
C HIS A 160 19.27 -6.64 2.01
N ASP A 161 19.90 -6.31 0.88
CA ASP A 161 20.50 -5.00 0.65
C ASP A 161 19.47 -3.88 0.77
N LEU A 162 18.27 -4.08 0.20
CA LEU A 162 17.15 -3.14 0.32
C LEU A 162 16.67 -2.99 1.77
N ALA A 163 16.50 -4.09 2.51
CA ALA A 163 16.09 -4.05 3.92
C ALA A 163 17.12 -3.29 4.78
N LEU A 164 18.41 -3.54 4.55
CA LEU A 164 19.50 -2.84 5.23
C LEU A 164 19.54 -1.36 4.85
N HIS A 165 19.33 -1.04 3.58
CA HIS A 165 19.27 0.34 3.10
C HIS A 165 18.10 1.09 3.74
N ALA A 166 16.91 0.51 3.72
CA ALA A 166 15.71 1.08 4.30
C ALA A 166 15.86 1.32 5.81
N LYS A 167 16.47 0.38 6.54
CA LYS A 167 16.75 0.54 7.98
C LYS A 167 17.76 1.67 8.29
N ARG A 168 18.73 1.90 7.40
CA ARG A 168 19.81 2.88 7.63
C ARG A 168 19.46 4.28 7.13
N ASN A 169 18.81 4.37 5.98
CA ASN A 169 18.55 5.62 5.28
C ASN A 169 17.08 6.05 5.36
N GLY A 170 16.21 5.17 5.87
CA GLY A 170 14.78 5.38 5.92
C GLY A 170 14.06 4.90 4.66
N THR A 171 12.73 5.04 4.70
CA THR A 171 11.79 4.69 3.64
C THR A 171 10.94 5.90 3.28
N ALA A 172 10.31 5.89 2.10
CA ALA A 172 9.31 6.91 1.76
C ALA A 172 8.13 6.85 2.74
N VAL A 173 7.69 5.65 3.12
CA VAL A 173 6.63 5.46 4.11
C VAL A 173 7.01 6.04 5.48
N GLY A 174 8.23 5.79 5.96
CA GLY A 174 8.72 6.29 7.24
C GLY A 174 8.84 7.81 7.28
N ALA A 175 9.25 8.44 6.18
CA ALA A 175 9.26 9.89 6.05
C ALA A 175 7.83 10.45 6.15
N GLN A 176 6.88 9.89 5.39
CA GLN A 176 5.50 10.36 5.36
C GLN A 176 4.74 10.09 6.67
N LEU A 177 5.04 8.98 7.35
CA LEU A 177 4.44 8.64 8.65
C LEU A 177 4.80 9.67 9.72
N LYS A 178 6.02 10.22 9.72
CA LYS A 178 6.40 11.27 10.69
C LYS A 178 5.48 12.48 10.60
N ASP A 179 5.21 12.94 9.37
CA ASP A 179 4.32 14.07 9.13
C ASP A 179 2.86 13.74 9.45
N THR A 180 2.43 12.53 9.09
CA THR A 180 1.08 12.04 9.37
C THR A 180 0.80 11.92 10.86
N LEU A 181 1.69 11.26 11.61
CA LEU A 181 1.54 11.08 13.07
C LEU A 181 1.58 12.42 13.82
N LYS A 182 2.32 13.41 13.32
CA LYS A 182 2.29 14.77 13.86
C LYS A 182 0.89 15.39 13.76
N ALA A 183 0.22 15.27 12.62
CA ALA A 183 -1.14 15.78 12.43
C ALA A 183 -2.15 15.08 13.37
N PHE A 184 -2.03 13.75 13.51
CA PHE A 184 -2.85 12.98 14.46
C PHE A 184 -2.66 13.43 15.91
N ASN A 185 -1.41 13.62 16.35
CA ASN A 185 -1.12 14.10 17.70
C ASN A 185 -1.72 15.49 17.95
N GLN A 186 -1.63 16.41 16.97
CA GLN A 186 -2.25 17.73 17.07
C GLN A 186 -3.77 17.63 17.24
N GLN A 187 -4.43 16.79 16.44
CA GLN A 187 -5.88 16.63 16.53
C GLN A 187 -6.32 16.00 17.85
N ILE A 188 -5.64 14.95 18.31
CA ILE A 188 -5.93 14.31 19.61
C ILE A 188 -5.82 15.33 20.75
N THR A 189 -4.78 16.17 20.76
CA THR A 189 -4.63 17.22 21.79
C THR A 189 -5.72 18.29 21.72
N SER A 190 -6.24 18.59 20.52
CA SER A 190 -7.29 19.61 20.32
C SER A 190 -8.68 19.12 20.72
N VAL A 191 -8.93 17.81 20.80
CA VAL A 191 -10.23 17.21 21.14
C VAL A 191 -10.44 17.06 22.67
N GLY A 192 -9.46 17.48 23.48
CA GLY A 192 -9.55 17.48 24.93
C GLY A 192 -10.75 18.29 25.46
N HIS A 193 -11.73 17.58 26.05
CA HIS A 193 -12.83 18.02 26.94
C HIS A 193 -14.28 17.91 26.44
N GLN A 194 -14.57 17.37 25.25
CA GLN A 194 -15.97 17.15 24.85
C GLN A 194 -16.25 15.69 24.53
N GLN A 195 -17.19 15.10 25.29
CA GLN A 195 -17.76 13.79 25.01
C GLN A 195 -18.62 13.93 23.74
N LEU A 196 -18.15 13.36 22.64
CA LEU A 196 -18.68 13.59 21.31
C LEU A 196 -19.55 12.43 20.85
N GLU A 197 -20.74 12.75 20.34
CA GLU A 197 -21.50 11.84 19.48
C GLU A 197 -20.75 11.73 18.14
N ALA A 198 -20.19 10.55 17.84
CA ALA A 198 -19.48 10.27 16.61
C ALA A 198 -20.45 10.29 15.42
N GLY A 199 -20.17 11.12 14.41
CA GLY A 199 -21.02 11.24 13.22
C GLY A 199 -20.48 10.53 11.98
N ILE A 200 -19.16 10.31 11.88
CA ILE A 200 -18.46 9.71 10.74
C ILE A 200 -17.22 8.95 11.24
N GLU A 201 -17.04 7.69 10.85
CA GLU A 201 -15.81 6.95 11.14
C GLU A 201 -14.63 7.48 10.29
N LEU A 202 -13.48 7.74 10.90
CA LEU A 202 -12.28 8.23 10.22
C LEU A 202 -11.83 7.28 9.09
N THR A 203 -12.03 5.98 9.26
CA THR A 203 -11.75 4.94 8.25
C THR A 203 -12.49 5.20 6.93
N HIS A 204 -13.72 5.74 6.98
CA HIS A 204 -14.48 6.08 5.79
C HIS A 204 -13.93 7.32 5.08
N ALA A 205 -13.50 8.35 5.82
CA ALA A 205 -12.89 9.54 5.24
C ALA A 205 -11.60 9.21 4.47
N ILE A 206 -10.72 8.39 5.06
CA ILE A 206 -9.48 7.92 4.41
C ILE A 206 -9.82 7.13 3.14
N THR A 207 -10.87 6.31 3.17
CA THR A 207 -11.30 5.53 2.00
C THR A 207 -11.77 6.40 0.85
N ASN A 208 -12.54 7.45 1.15
CA ASN A 208 -13.03 8.38 0.15
C ASN A 208 -11.89 9.15 -0.49
N LEU A 209 -10.94 9.64 0.31
CA LEU A 209 -9.80 10.38 -0.23
C LEU A 209 -8.89 9.48 -1.09
N MET A 210 -8.62 8.25 -0.67
CA MET A 210 -7.85 7.31 -1.51
C MET A 210 -8.56 6.99 -2.84
N ARG A 211 -9.88 6.98 -2.85
CA ARG A 211 -10.66 6.80 -4.09
C ARG A 211 -10.49 7.99 -5.02
N GLU A 212 -10.47 9.21 -4.48
CA GLU A 212 -10.27 10.46 -5.22
C GLU A 212 -8.86 10.55 -5.82
N VAL A 213 -7.82 10.35 -5.00
CA VAL A 213 -6.41 10.39 -5.48
C VAL A 213 -6.15 9.34 -6.57
N ALA A 214 -6.70 8.13 -6.42
CA ALA A 214 -6.56 7.09 -7.44
C ALA A 214 -7.33 7.42 -8.72
N ALA A 215 -8.47 8.12 -8.64
CA ALA A 215 -9.19 8.58 -9.84
C ALA A 215 -8.37 9.62 -10.60
N ASP A 216 -7.69 10.53 -9.89
CA ASP A 216 -6.79 11.52 -10.50
C ASP A 216 -5.54 10.88 -11.12
N ALA A 217 -4.96 9.87 -10.46
CA ALA A 217 -3.84 9.10 -11.02
C ALA A 217 -4.25 8.35 -12.30
N LEU A 218 -5.41 7.67 -12.30
CA LEU A 218 -5.95 7.00 -13.49
C LEU A 218 -6.27 7.99 -14.62
N LYS A 219 -6.79 9.17 -14.29
CA LYS A 219 -7.01 10.25 -15.25
C LYS A 219 -5.69 10.73 -15.86
N SER A 220 -4.65 10.92 -15.06
CA SER A 220 -3.32 11.29 -15.55
C SER A 220 -2.70 10.20 -16.45
N ILE A 221 -2.92 8.92 -16.14
CA ILE A 221 -2.47 7.81 -16.99
C ILE A 221 -3.27 7.76 -18.30
N ALA A 222 -4.59 7.93 -18.25
CA ALA A 222 -5.44 7.98 -19.44
C ALA A 222 -5.06 9.15 -20.38
N GLU A 223 -4.71 10.31 -19.82
CA GLU A 223 -4.20 11.47 -20.57
C GLU A 223 -2.84 11.19 -21.22
N ARG A 224 -1.98 10.36 -20.61
CA ARG A 224 -0.69 9.95 -21.20
C ARG A 224 -0.84 8.91 -22.30
N VAL A 225 -1.88 8.10 -22.26
CA VAL A 225 -2.17 7.04 -23.25
C VAL A 225 -3.01 7.56 -24.43
N ASN A 226 -3.69 8.71 -24.28
CA ASN A 226 -4.48 9.32 -25.34
C ASN A 226 -4.02 10.76 -25.67
N PRO A 227 -2.91 10.95 -26.40
CA PRO A 227 -2.40 12.27 -26.76
C PRO A 227 -3.22 13.03 -27.82
N ASP A 228 -4.32 12.46 -28.35
CA ASP A 228 -4.98 12.95 -29.57
C ASP A 228 -6.34 13.65 -29.39
N ASN A 229 -6.64 14.17 -28.19
CA ASN A 229 -7.80 15.06 -28.04
C ASN A 229 -7.39 16.44 -27.52
N LYS A 230 -6.68 17.20 -28.37
CA LYS A 230 -6.67 18.66 -28.23
C LYS A 230 -8.04 19.17 -28.70
N PRO A 231 -8.84 19.85 -27.85
CA PRO A 231 -10.01 20.55 -28.34
C PRO A 231 -9.52 21.69 -29.24
N ASN A 232 -9.82 21.59 -30.54
CA ASN A 232 -9.67 22.69 -31.47
C ASN A 232 -10.49 23.87 -30.93
N ARG A 233 -9.81 24.96 -30.57
CA ARG A 233 -10.45 26.24 -30.26
C ARG A 233 -10.47 27.03 -31.56
N ASP A 234 -11.65 27.10 -32.18
CA ASP A 234 -12.02 28.20 -33.06
C ASP A 234 -12.33 29.46 -32.22
#